data_AF-A0A836MDD7-F1
#
_entry.id   AF-A0A836MDD7-F1
#
_cell.length_a   1.000
_cell.length_b   1.000
_cell.length_c   1.000
_cell.angle_alpha   90.00
_cell.angle_beta   90.00
_cell.angle_gamma   90.00
#
_symmetry.space_group_name_H-M   'P 1'
#
loop_
_entity.id
_entity.type
_entity.pdbx_description
1 polymer ?
#
loop_
_entity_poly.entity_id
_entity_poly.type
_entity_poly.pdbx_seq_one_letter_code
_entity_poly.pdbx_strand_id
1 'polypeptide(L)' 'MLKSFRQYIDSEWIFIDSSVIKAHQHATGASGQNPQAIGKSVAGNSTKIHLAVDSCGNPIDFVLTGGL' A
#
# COMPACT_ATOMS: atom_id res chain seq x y z
N MET A 1 -5.97 -0.10 9.53
CA MET A 1 -6.42 1.14 10.20
C MET A 1 -5.94 2.29 9.34
N LEU A 2 -6.87 3.09 8.82
CA LEU A 2 -6.59 4.26 7.99
C LEU A 2 -5.89 5.32 8.85
N LYS A 3 -4.78 5.91 8.38
CA LYS A 3 -4.12 7.05 9.04
C LYS A 3 -4.25 8.24 8.10
N SER A 4 -5.17 9.16 8.41
CA SER A 4 -5.28 10.42 7.67
C SER A 4 -4.05 11.29 7.91
N PHE A 5 -3.44 11.79 6.84
CA PHE A 5 -2.24 12.62 6.90
C PHE A 5 -2.53 14.13 6.94
N ARG A 6 -3.76 14.59 6.65
CA ARG A 6 -4.12 16.02 6.61
C ARG A 6 -5.51 16.34 7.17
N GLN A 7 -5.64 17.56 7.70
CA GLN A 7 -6.91 18.13 8.18
C GLN A 7 -7.82 18.64 7.04
N TYR A 8 -7.26 18.96 5.88
CA TYR A 8 -8.01 19.44 4.71
C TYR A 8 -7.54 18.74 3.44
N ILE A 9 -8.50 18.21 2.67
CA ILE A 9 -8.28 17.49 1.41
C ILE A 9 -8.81 18.34 0.28
N ASP A 10 -7.93 18.74 -0.64
CA ASP A 10 -8.36 19.32 -1.91
C ASP A 10 -8.99 18.21 -2.76
N SER A 11 -10.32 18.18 -2.80
CA SER A 11 -11.09 17.10 -3.41
C SER A 11 -11.52 17.40 -4.85
N GLU A 12 -10.95 18.42 -5.50
CA GLU A 12 -11.22 18.70 -6.92
C GLU A 12 -10.85 17.48 -7.80
N TRP A 13 -9.72 16.84 -7.49
CA TRP A 13 -9.27 15.59 -8.08
C TRP A 13 -8.72 14.65 -7.01
N ILE A 14 -9.08 13.38 -7.13
CA ILE A 14 -8.46 12.29 -6.35
C ILE A 14 -7.76 11.35 -7.31
N PHE A 15 -6.45 11.20 -7.13
CA PHE A 15 -5.65 10.26 -7.90
C PHE A 15 -5.38 9.01 -7.08
N ILE A 16 -5.39 7.85 -7.75
CA ILE A 16 -5.04 6.56 -7.14
C ILE A 16 -4.03 5.88 -8.04
N ASP A 17 -2.92 5.44 -7.45
CA ASP A 17 -1.95 4.59 -8.12
C ASP A 17 -1.45 3.49 -7.17
N SER A 18 -0.82 2.45 -7.71
CA SER A 18 -0.21 1.39 -6.93
C SER A 18 1.19 1.02 -7.42
N SER A 19 2.14 0.97 -6.49
CA SER A 19 3.49 0.47 -6.75
C SER A 19 3.67 -0.95 -6.22
N VAL A 20 4.34 -1.82 -6.98
CA VAL A 20 4.72 -3.18 -6.54
C VAL A 20 6.18 -3.18 -6.10
N ILE A 21 6.45 -3.62 -4.87
CA ILE A 21 7.78 -3.65 -4.25
C ILE A 21 8.13 -5.09 -3.91
N LYS A 22 9.36 -5.52 -4.25
CA LYS A 22 9.87 -6.83 -3.85
C LYS A 22 10.07 -6.88 -2.33
N ALA A 23 9.51 -7.90 -1.70
CA ALA A 23 9.74 -8.18 -0.29
C ALA A 23 10.99 -9.04 -0.11
N HIS A 24 11.60 -8.97 1.08
CA HIS A 24 12.69 -9.88 1.41
C HIS A 24 12.21 -11.35 1.31
N GLN A 25 13.07 -12.26 0.83
CA GLN A 25 12.69 -13.65 0.56
C GLN A 25 12.13 -14.40 1.79
N HIS A 26 12.54 -13.99 3.00
CA HIS A 26 12.04 -14.52 4.27
C HIS A 26 11.07 -13.58 5.00
N ALA A 27 10.42 -12.65 4.29
CA ALA A 27 9.49 -11.69 4.89
C ALA A 27 8.14 -12.31 5.31
N THR A 28 7.90 -13.58 5.02
CA THR A 28 6.65 -14.29 5.30
C THR A 28 6.74 -15.19 6.53
N GLY A 29 5.61 -15.45 7.18
CA GLY A 29 5.51 -16.47 8.23
C GLY A 29 5.58 -15.94 9.66
N ALA A 30 5.33 -14.65 9.85
CA ALA A 30 5.12 -14.09 11.19
C ALA A 30 3.97 -14.81 11.90
N SER A 31 4.14 -15.07 13.20
CA SER A 31 3.13 -15.69 14.05
C SER A 31 1.88 -14.80 14.19
N GLY A 32 0.70 -15.42 14.24
CA GLY A 32 -0.60 -14.75 14.37
C GLY A 32 -1.42 -14.69 13.09
N GLN A 33 -2.57 -14.02 13.15
CA GLN A 33 -3.55 -13.90 12.05
C GLN A 33 -3.54 -12.53 11.37
N ASN A 34 -2.53 -11.69 11.66
CA ASN A 34 -2.44 -10.37 11.06
C ASN A 34 -2.06 -10.48 9.59
N PRO A 35 -2.77 -9.77 8.69
CA PRO A 35 -2.38 -9.70 7.29
C PRO A 35 -0.96 -9.14 7.15
N GLN A 36 -0.07 -9.88 6.49
CA GLN A 36 1.32 -9.45 6.26
C GLN A 36 1.47 -8.58 5.00
N ALA A 37 0.41 -8.47 4.18
CA ALA A 37 0.41 -7.78 2.90
C ALA A 37 1.54 -8.23 1.94
N ILE A 38 1.86 -9.52 1.97
CA ILE A 38 2.85 -10.15 1.08
C ILE A 38 2.15 -11.18 0.22
N GLY A 39 2.35 -11.08 -1.10
CA GLY A 39 1.90 -12.03 -2.11
C GLY A 39 3.10 -12.69 -2.80
N LYS A 40 2.84 -13.79 -3.49
CA LYS A 40 3.82 -14.49 -4.33
C LYS A 40 3.61 -14.08 -5.78
N SER A 41 4.66 -13.59 -6.43
CA SER A 41 4.73 -13.29 -7.86
C SER A 41 5.79 -14.16 -8.54
N VAL A 42 5.91 -14.04 -9.87
CA VAL A 42 6.95 -14.72 -10.66
C VAL A 42 8.36 -14.35 -10.18
N ALA A 43 8.55 -13.14 -9.64
CA ALA A 43 9.85 -12.63 -9.20
C ALA A 43 10.13 -12.83 -7.69
N GLY A 44 9.32 -13.64 -7.01
CA GLY A 44 9.42 -13.93 -5.57
C GLY A 44 8.33 -13.27 -4.74
N ASN A 45 8.61 -13.01 -3.46
CA ASN A 45 7.64 -12.36 -2.57
C ASN A 45 7.56 -10.86 -2.86
N SER A 46 6.35 -10.29 -2.85
CA SER A 46 6.14 -8.86 -3.11
C SER A 46 4.96 -8.29 -2.33
N THR A 47 4.97 -6.97 -2.14
CA THR A 47 3.86 -6.18 -1.58
C THR A 47 3.44 -5.12 -2.60
N LYS A 48 2.22 -4.62 -2.48
CA LYS A 48 1.71 -3.51 -3.27
C LYS A 48 1.23 -2.40 -2.35
N ILE A 49 1.75 -1.20 -2.57
CA ILE A 49 1.32 0.03 -1.90
C ILE A 49 0.32 0.72 -2.82
N HIS A 50 -0.94 0.77 -2.42
CA HIS A 50 -1.96 1.60 -3.06
C HIS A 50 -1.97 2.94 -2.35
N LEU A 51 -1.86 4.04 -3.08
CA LEU A 51 -1.82 5.39 -2.53
C LEU A 51 -2.89 6.23 -3.22
N ALA A 52 -3.73 6.87 -2.41
CA ALA A 52 -4.63 7.92 -2.85
C ALA A 52 -4.03 9.29 -2.50
N VAL A 53 -4.07 10.22 -3.45
CA VAL A 53 -3.60 11.60 -3.26
C VAL A 53 -4.63 12.62 -3.72
N ASP A 54 -4.58 13.80 -3.11
CA ASP A 54 -5.42 14.95 -3.43
C ASP A 54 -4.97 15.66 -4.73
N SER A 55 -5.70 16.70 -5.14
CA SER A 55 -5.42 17.47 -6.37
C SER A 55 -4.01 18.03 -6.46
N CYS A 56 -3.37 18.23 -5.29
CA CYS A 56 -2.03 18.78 -5.15
C CYS A 56 -0.96 17.68 -4.92
N GLY A 57 -1.32 16.41 -5.07
CA GLY A 57 -0.43 15.26 -4.92
C GLY A 57 -0.13 14.89 -3.46
N ASN A 58 -0.91 15.39 -2.50
CA ASN A 58 -0.67 15.11 -1.09
C ASN A 58 -1.35 13.81 -0.66
N PRO A 59 -0.69 12.97 0.17
CA PRO A 59 -1.28 11.72 0.63
C PRO A 59 -2.60 11.92 1.37
N ILE A 60 -3.63 11.22 0.92
CA ILE A 60 -4.90 11.08 1.63
C ILE A 60 -4.86 9.82 2.48
N ASP A 61 -4.56 8.68 1.85
CA ASP A 61 -4.55 7.38 2.48
C ASP A 61 -3.73 6.37 1.68
N PHE A 62 -3.35 5.26 2.33
CA PHE A 62 -2.69 4.15 1.66
C PHE A 62 -3.12 2.80 2.23
N VAL A 63 -3.08 1.78 1.37
CA VAL A 63 -3.35 0.39 1.74
C VAL A 63 -2.23 -0.50 1.23
N LEU A 64 -1.80 -1.44 2.06
CA LEU A 64 -0.87 -2.49 1.68
C LEU A 64 -1.64 -3.76 1.33
N THR A 65 -1.29 -4.38 0.22
CA THR A 65 -1.82 -5.70 -0.20
C THR A 65 -0.68 -6.60 -0.67
N GLY A 66 -0.93 -7.90 -0.81
CA GLY A 66 0.04 -8.79 -1.45
C GLY A 66 0.27 -8.39 -2.91
N GLY A 67 1.53 -8.35 -3.34
CA GLY A 67 1.86 -8.15 -4.75
C GLY A 67 1.65 -9.44 -5.55
N LEU A 68 1.03 -9.29 -6.72
CA LEU A 68 0.91 -10.32 -7.75
C LEU A 68 2.04 -10.16 -8.78
#